data_AF-A0A942DKB7-F1
#
_entry.id   AF-A0A942DKB7-F1
#
_cell.length_a   1.000
_cell.length_b   1.000
_cell.length_c   1.000
_cell.angle_alpha   90.00
_cell.angle_beta   90.00
_cell.angle_gamma   90.00
#
_symmetry.space_group_name_H-M   'P 1'
#
loop_
_entity.id
_entity.type
_entity.pdbx_description
1 polymer ?
#
loop_
_entity_poly.entity_id
_entity_poly.type
_entity_poly.pdbx_seq_one_letter_code
_entity_poly.pdbx_strand_id
1 'polypeptide(L)'
;MQKQKLSAFLSALLMTSQTTALAADWGYDESKQPTELKASPAKSLQPKSANPFARTPSPSAASKAAASASHAATSTEGADAPEELKATPAALSLSPKPSTHPPAKASLKTTPKVPASAKSAAAARSKPATSAGKGTAVDQWLELFDLVSKEQVTADQKTRYAEALNHKLTTPRGVEVSQITEFWPEVRGRIKNSEDEKSAFAAFFRALLRFVLKSKTVTEDDSTVLSELLGPERISVPGDPPLTEESVDAYGDMTCFMYEQAHPGKTIDAMDNRTVFASVIARKYSEAPTDKDKRAMANFSLSWSKFKVTWLSANESDRKQLFEQYTMGKPPSSDIKDPLITTIFANGPWHPKLN
;
A
#
# COMPACT_ATOMS: atom_id res chain seq x y z
N MET A 1 -35.25 19.65 10.62
CA MET A 1 -34.60 18.32 10.81
C MET A 1 -33.74 18.02 9.58
N GLN A 2 -32.46 18.44 9.54
CA GLN A 2 -31.74 18.55 8.25
C GLN A 2 -30.25 18.11 8.28
N LYS A 3 -29.71 17.69 9.43
CA LYS A 3 -28.28 17.34 9.58
C LYS A 3 -27.91 15.90 9.21
N GLN A 4 -28.87 14.99 8.98
CA GLN A 4 -28.58 13.57 8.69
C GLN A 4 -28.25 13.26 7.21
N LYS A 5 -28.57 14.13 6.25
CA LYS A 5 -28.39 13.81 4.81
C LYS A 5 -26.97 14.03 4.26
N LEU A 6 -26.08 14.72 4.98
CA LEU A 6 -24.71 15.01 4.53
C LEU A 6 -23.74 13.84 4.76
N SER A 7 -23.97 12.98 5.75
CA SER A 7 -23.07 11.85 6.08
C SER A 7 -23.01 10.77 4.99
N ALA A 8 -24.10 10.55 4.27
CA ALA A 8 -24.16 9.58 3.17
C ALA A 8 -23.31 10.00 1.95
N PHE A 9 -23.14 11.30 1.70
CA PHE A 9 -22.49 11.79 0.48
C PHE A 9 -20.96 11.67 0.52
N LEU A 10 -20.33 11.89 1.68
CA LEU A 10 -18.87 11.67 1.81
C LEU A 10 -18.49 10.19 1.79
N SER A 11 -19.37 9.30 2.27
CA SER A 11 -19.17 7.85 2.13
C SER A 11 -19.13 7.41 0.67
N ALA A 12 -19.83 8.12 -0.23
CA ALA A 12 -19.73 7.89 -1.66
C ALA A 12 -18.42 8.45 -2.24
N LEU A 13 -17.93 9.61 -1.80
CA LEU A 13 -16.74 10.26 -2.41
C LEU A 13 -15.44 9.46 -2.21
N LEU A 14 -15.33 8.67 -1.14
CA LEU A 14 -14.24 7.70 -0.90
C LEU A 14 -14.51 6.29 -1.46
N MET A 15 -15.60 6.09 -2.22
CA MET A 15 -16.01 4.79 -2.79
C MET A 15 -16.41 4.86 -4.29
N THR A 16 -16.53 6.06 -4.90
CA THR A 16 -16.92 6.25 -6.31
C THR A 16 -15.75 6.29 -7.29
N SER A 17 -14.58 5.80 -6.88
CA SER A 17 -13.49 5.33 -7.76
C SER A 17 -13.87 4.06 -8.56
N GLN A 18 -15.15 3.89 -8.85
CA GLN A 18 -15.74 2.78 -9.58
C GLN A 18 -16.50 3.34 -10.79
N THR A 19 -15.76 3.49 -11.88
CA THR A 19 -16.23 3.07 -13.19
C THR A 19 -15.50 1.75 -13.47
N THR A 20 -16.08 0.86 -14.26
CA THR A 20 -15.47 -0.46 -14.50
C THR A 20 -14.16 -0.31 -15.25
N ALA A 21 -13.05 -0.34 -14.50
CA ALA A 21 -11.87 -1.03 -15.00
C ALA A 21 -12.34 -2.46 -15.31
N LEU A 22 -12.43 -2.78 -16.61
CA LEU A 22 -12.47 -4.17 -17.06
C LEU A 22 -11.35 -4.89 -16.30
N ALA A 23 -11.70 -5.96 -15.58
CA ALA A 23 -10.76 -6.69 -14.74
C ALA A 23 -9.51 -6.96 -15.58
N ALA A 24 -8.40 -6.34 -15.19
CA ALA A 24 -7.24 -6.25 -16.08
C ALA A 24 -6.77 -7.66 -16.36
N ASP A 25 -6.85 -8.10 -17.62
CA ASP A 25 -6.25 -9.35 -18.02
C ASP A 25 -4.74 -9.20 -17.81
N TRP A 26 -4.26 -9.85 -16.76
CA TRP A 26 -2.86 -9.83 -16.37
C TRP A 26 -1.97 -10.71 -17.28
N GLY A 27 -2.55 -11.30 -18.34
CA GLY A 27 -1.84 -12.07 -19.36
C GLY A 27 -1.73 -13.57 -19.06
N TYR A 28 -2.34 -14.05 -17.98
CA TYR A 28 -2.39 -15.46 -17.61
C TYR A 28 -3.52 -16.20 -18.34
N ASP A 29 -3.52 -16.10 -19.67
CA ASP A 29 -4.36 -16.93 -20.53
C ASP A 29 -3.71 -18.31 -20.70
N GLU A 30 -4.08 -19.24 -19.80
CA GLU A 30 -3.59 -20.64 -19.82
C GLU A 30 -3.88 -21.38 -21.13
N SER A 31 -4.75 -20.86 -22.01
CA SER A 31 -5.08 -21.51 -23.29
C SER A 31 -4.01 -21.35 -24.38
N LYS A 32 -2.96 -20.53 -24.15
CA LYS A 32 -1.96 -20.18 -25.18
C LYS A 32 -0.53 -20.62 -24.81
N GLN A 33 -0.24 -21.92 -24.93
CA GLN A 33 1.15 -22.36 -25.11
C GLN A 33 1.70 -21.79 -26.44
N PRO A 34 2.91 -21.19 -26.45
CA PRO A 34 3.50 -20.66 -27.69
C PRO A 34 4.03 -21.80 -28.57
N THR A 35 3.48 -21.93 -29.79
CA THR A 35 3.98 -22.83 -30.83
C THR A 35 5.45 -22.52 -31.16
N GLU A 36 6.26 -23.55 -31.40
CA GLU A 36 7.71 -23.45 -31.62
C GLU A 36 8.11 -22.40 -32.69
N LEU A 37 8.75 -21.32 -32.26
CA LEU A 37 9.43 -20.40 -33.17
C LEU A 37 10.75 -21.02 -33.63
N LYS A 38 10.74 -21.61 -34.83
CA LYS A 38 11.94 -22.14 -35.50
C LYS A 38 13.01 -21.06 -35.60
N ALA A 39 14.18 -21.33 -35.03
CA ALA A 39 15.34 -20.47 -35.14
C ALA A 39 15.77 -20.27 -36.60
N SER A 40 16.34 -19.11 -36.91
CA SER A 40 17.05 -18.83 -38.17
C SER A 40 18.33 -18.04 -37.84
N PRO A 41 19.43 -18.25 -38.60
CA PRO A 41 20.78 -17.99 -38.11
C PRO A 41 21.13 -16.50 -38.06
N ALA A 42 21.92 -16.13 -37.04
CA ALA A 42 22.42 -14.78 -36.84
C ALA A 42 23.39 -14.37 -37.95
N LYS A 43 23.24 -13.13 -38.46
CA LYS A 43 24.12 -12.55 -39.48
C LYS A 43 25.22 -11.74 -38.81
N SER A 44 26.46 -12.23 -38.86
CA SER A 44 27.62 -11.55 -38.28
C SER A 44 27.86 -10.17 -38.91
N LEU A 45 28.04 -9.16 -38.06
CA LEU A 45 28.52 -7.83 -38.45
C LEU A 45 29.78 -7.50 -37.65
N GLN A 46 30.88 -7.25 -38.37
CA GLN A 46 32.16 -6.85 -37.77
C GLN A 46 32.17 -5.35 -37.43
N PRO A 47 32.81 -4.92 -36.32
CA PRO A 47 33.04 -3.51 -36.04
C PRO A 47 34.13 -2.95 -36.98
N LYS A 48 33.85 -1.83 -37.65
CA LYS A 48 34.88 -1.05 -38.36
C LYS A 48 35.52 -0.04 -37.42
N SER A 49 36.83 -0.16 -37.23
CA SER A 49 37.65 0.85 -36.54
C SER A 49 37.92 2.07 -37.43
N ALA A 50 37.74 3.27 -36.91
CA ALA A 50 38.31 4.51 -37.46
C ALA A 50 38.59 5.50 -36.32
N ASN A 51 39.85 5.90 -36.14
CA ASN A 51 40.28 6.85 -35.11
C ASN A 51 41.33 7.82 -35.68
N PRO A 52 40.99 9.10 -35.95
CA PRO A 52 41.94 10.11 -36.41
C PRO A 52 42.35 11.09 -35.28
N PHE A 53 43.66 11.15 -35.00
CA PHE A 53 44.26 12.05 -33.99
C PHE A 53 44.32 13.53 -34.42
N ALA A 54 43.95 14.46 -33.52
CA ALA A 54 44.59 15.78 -33.31
C ALA A 54 44.16 16.35 -31.93
N ARG A 55 45.03 16.39 -30.91
CA ARG A 55 45.90 17.52 -30.51
C ARG A 55 45.13 18.84 -30.26
N THR A 56 45.11 19.36 -29.03
CA THR A 56 46.18 20.25 -28.51
C THR A 56 46.23 20.29 -26.96
N PRO A 57 47.27 20.88 -26.32
CA PRO A 57 47.66 20.51 -24.94
C PRO A 57 47.16 21.43 -23.82
N SER A 58 47.27 20.94 -22.58
CA SER A 58 47.21 21.71 -21.32
C SER A 58 48.59 21.72 -20.64
N PRO A 59 49.05 22.83 -20.03
CA PRO A 59 50.40 22.93 -19.45
C PRO A 59 50.54 22.23 -18.09
N SER A 60 51.74 21.72 -17.82
CA SER A 60 52.13 21.10 -16.55
C SER A 60 53.20 21.95 -15.83
N ALA A 61 53.18 21.95 -14.50
CA ALA A 61 54.25 22.46 -13.64
C ALA A 61 54.64 21.41 -12.60
N ALA A 62 55.94 21.18 -12.43
CA ALA A 62 56.53 20.27 -11.43
C ALA A 62 56.76 21.03 -10.09
N SER A 63 57.17 20.45 -8.94
CA SER A 63 57.70 19.13 -8.56
C SER A 63 57.35 18.88 -7.05
N LYS A 64 57.82 17.89 -6.26
CA LYS A 64 58.95 16.94 -6.36
C LYS A 64 58.68 15.66 -5.52
N ALA A 65 59.74 14.90 -5.23
CA ALA A 65 59.74 13.53 -4.69
C ALA A 65 60.11 13.39 -3.19
N ALA A 66 59.56 12.34 -2.56
CA ALA A 66 60.25 11.33 -1.71
C ALA A 66 59.27 10.13 -1.55
N ALA A 67 59.58 8.87 -1.90
CA ALA A 67 60.58 7.93 -1.33
C ALA A 67 60.18 7.46 0.10
N SER A 68 60.05 6.16 0.44
CA SER A 68 60.45 4.90 -0.20
C SER A 68 59.64 3.68 0.28
N ALA A 69 59.77 2.54 -0.42
CA ALA A 69 59.66 1.14 0.10
C ALA A 69 58.29 0.62 0.63
N SER A 70 58.00 -0.69 0.69
CA SER A 70 58.15 -1.83 -0.25
C SER A 70 57.72 -3.13 0.47
N HIS A 71 56.87 -3.98 -0.12
CA HIS A 71 56.91 -5.45 0.02
C HIS A 71 55.91 -6.11 -0.96
N ALA A 72 56.01 -7.43 -1.17
CA ALA A 72 55.29 -8.16 -2.22
C ALA A 72 54.82 -9.57 -1.80
N ALA A 73 53.62 -9.93 -2.27
CA ALA A 73 53.07 -11.28 -2.52
C ALA A 73 51.76 -11.06 -3.33
N THR A 74 51.36 -11.77 -4.39
CA THR A 74 51.74 -13.06 -5.02
C THR A 74 51.02 -14.30 -4.50
N SER A 75 49.74 -14.43 -4.87
CA SER A 75 48.96 -15.68 -5.06
C SER A 75 47.65 -15.30 -5.79
N THR A 76 47.38 -15.60 -7.06
CA THR A 76 47.12 -16.86 -7.81
C THR A 76 45.97 -17.75 -7.33
N GLU A 77 45.16 -18.16 -8.31
CA GLU A 77 44.14 -19.24 -8.34
C GLU A 77 42.84 -19.05 -7.55
N GLY A 78 41.80 -19.79 -7.98
CA GLY A 78 40.42 -19.72 -7.45
C GLY A 78 39.38 -19.25 -8.48
N ALA A 79 39.19 -19.99 -9.58
CA ALA A 79 38.11 -19.74 -10.54
C ALA A 79 37.06 -20.87 -10.49
N ASP A 80 35.91 -20.59 -9.86
CA ASP A 80 34.73 -21.45 -9.90
C ASP A 80 33.61 -20.77 -10.69
N ALA A 81 32.95 -21.53 -11.56
CA ALA A 81 31.82 -21.07 -12.37
C ALA A 81 30.51 -21.62 -11.78
N PRO A 82 29.44 -20.81 -11.65
CA PRO A 82 28.15 -21.29 -11.15
C PRO A 82 27.50 -22.25 -12.14
N GLU A 83 27.05 -23.40 -11.65
CA GLU A 83 26.45 -24.47 -12.45
C GLU A 83 25.04 -24.09 -12.95
N GLU A 84 24.84 -24.10 -14.27
CA GLU A 84 23.62 -23.62 -14.92
C GLU A 84 22.49 -24.67 -14.87
N LEU A 85 21.80 -24.77 -13.73
CA LEU A 85 20.66 -25.69 -13.52
C LEU A 85 19.43 -25.35 -14.37
N LYS A 86 19.45 -25.80 -15.64
CA LYS A 86 18.33 -25.70 -16.60
C LYS A 86 17.16 -26.63 -16.24
N ALA A 87 16.38 -26.23 -15.24
CA ALA A 87 15.11 -26.86 -14.92
C ALA A 87 14.09 -26.68 -16.06
N THR A 88 13.77 -27.76 -16.76
CA THR A 88 12.75 -27.75 -17.83
C THR A 88 11.37 -28.00 -17.20
N PRO A 89 10.37 -27.11 -17.37
CA PRO A 89 9.04 -27.30 -16.78
C PRO A 89 8.29 -28.44 -17.48
N ALA A 90 7.97 -29.50 -16.74
CA ALA A 90 7.17 -30.61 -17.23
C ALA A 90 5.70 -30.19 -17.41
N ALA A 91 5.13 -30.46 -18.59
CA ALA A 91 3.73 -30.14 -18.90
C ALA A 91 2.78 -31.14 -18.21
N LEU A 92 2.13 -30.70 -17.11
CA LEU A 92 1.11 -31.48 -16.41
C LEU A 92 -0.29 -31.12 -16.92
N SER A 93 -0.80 -31.92 -17.87
CA SER A 93 -2.19 -31.86 -18.31
C SER A 93 -3.06 -32.83 -17.53
N LEU A 94 -4.04 -32.32 -16.76
CA LEU A 94 -5.13 -33.11 -16.18
C LEU A 94 -6.42 -32.28 -16.09
N SER A 95 -7.43 -32.66 -16.88
CA SER A 95 -8.80 -32.12 -16.78
C SER A 95 -9.68 -33.01 -15.89
N PRO A 96 -10.41 -32.46 -14.88
CA PRO A 96 -11.45 -33.20 -14.18
C PRO A 96 -12.73 -33.30 -15.01
N LYS A 97 -13.33 -34.50 -15.10
CA LYS A 97 -14.69 -34.68 -15.66
C LYS A 97 -15.75 -34.31 -14.61
N PRO A 98 -16.95 -33.83 -15.03
CA PRO A 98 -18.07 -33.63 -14.12
C PRO A 98 -18.66 -34.97 -13.65
N SER A 99 -19.18 -34.99 -12.42
CA SER A 99 -19.96 -36.09 -11.86
C SER A 99 -21.39 -35.61 -11.55
N THR A 100 -22.38 -36.49 -11.70
CA THR A 100 -23.80 -36.11 -11.78
C THR A 100 -24.68 -36.70 -10.68
N HIS A 101 -25.46 -35.81 -10.07
CA HIS A 101 -26.85 -36.05 -9.62
C HIS A 101 -27.12 -36.78 -8.25
N PRO A 102 -28.39 -36.71 -7.74
CA PRO A 102 -28.74 -36.65 -6.29
C PRO A 102 -29.41 -37.98 -5.80
N PRO A 103 -30.35 -38.08 -4.80
CA PRO A 103 -30.95 -37.09 -3.87
C PRO A 103 -31.21 -37.54 -2.40
N ALA A 104 -31.72 -36.61 -1.59
CA ALA A 104 -32.78 -36.87 -0.59
C ALA A 104 -33.56 -35.58 -0.22
N LYS A 105 -34.81 -35.73 0.24
CA LYS A 105 -35.60 -34.67 0.93
C LYS A 105 -35.96 -35.17 2.34
N ALA A 106 -36.01 -34.26 3.30
CA ALA A 106 -36.78 -34.44 4.53
C ALA A 106 -37.39 -33.10 4.97
N SER A 107 -38.66 -33.13 5.40
CA SER A 107 -39.37 -31.95 5.92
C SER A 107 -39.28 -31.90 7.43
N LEU A 108 -39.30 -30.70 8.02
CA LEU A 108 -39.87 -30.48 9.35
C LEU A 108 -40.52 -29.10 9.42
N LYS A 109 -41.71 -29.05 10.05
CA LYS A 109 -42.63 -27.90 10.02
C LYS A 109 -43.30 -27.77 11.39
N THR A 110 -42.79 -26.88 12.23
CA THR A 110 -43.33 -26.62 13.57
C THR A 110 -43.25 -25.13 13.92
N THR A 111 -44.41 -24.47 13.91
CA THR A 111 -44.61 -23.14 14.49
C THR A 111 -45.26 -23.25 15.86
N PRO A 112 -44.78 -22.50 16.87
CA PRO A 112 -45.62 -21.94 17.92
C PRO A 112 -45.86 -20.43 17.69
N LYS A 113 -46.71 -19.81 18.50
CA LYS A 113 -47.30 -18.48 18.26
C LYS A 113 -47.59 -17.73 19.57
N VAL A 114 -47.20 -16.45 19.66
CA VAL A 114 -47.66 -15.44 20.66
C VAL A 114 -47.16 -15.72 22.11
N PRO A 115 -47.04 -14.73 23.03
CA PRO A 115 -47.56 -13.36 23.04
C PRO A 115 -46.52 -12.22 23.01
N ALA A 116 -47.01 -10.99 23.19
CA ALA A 116 -46.28 -9.73 23.06
C ALA A 116 -46.16 -8.95 24.39
N SER A 117 -45.55 -7.76 24.30
CA SER A 117 -45.52 -6.66 25.29
C SER A 117 -44.43 -6.69 26.38
N ALA A 118 -43.47 -5.78 26.23
CA ALA A 118 -43.00 -4.92 27.32
C ALA A 118 -42.39 -3.63 26.75
N LYS A 119 -42.78 -2.46 27.27
CA LYS A 119 -42.03 -1.21 27.09
C LYS A 119 -40.83 -1.25 28.04
N SER A 120 -39.65 -0.85 27.56
CA SER A 120 -38.59 -0.33 28.45
C SER A 120 -37.87 0.82 27.76
N ALA A 121 -38.01 2.02 28.33
CA ALA A 121 -37.28 3.20 27.91
C ALA A 121 -36.07 3.38 28.83
N ALA A 122 -34.97 2.66 28.54
CA ALA A 122 -33.71 2.81 29.24
C ALA A 122 -32.89 3.95 28.61
N ALA A 123 -32.72 5.05 29.34
CA ALA A 123 -31.88 6.16 28.88
C ALA A 123 -30.42 5.71 28.75
N ALA A 124 -29.86 5.80 27.55
CA ALA A 124 -28.46 5.52 27.28
C ALA A 124 -27.56 6.62 27.90
N ARG A 125 -27.32 6.53 29.21
CA ARG A 125 -26.24 7.27 29.87
C ARG A 125 -24.92 6.85 29.23
N SER A 126 -24.29 7.77 28.53
CA SER A 126 -22.91 7.63 28.07
C SER A 126 -22.02 7.31 29.26
N LYS A 127 -21.40 6.12 29.26
CA LYS A 127 -20.32 5.81 30.20
C LYS A 127 -19.15 6.74 29.86
N PRO A 128 -18.58 7.49 30.82
CA PRO A 128 -17.30 8.14 30.59
C PRO A 128 -16.24 7.05 30.38
N ALA A 129 -15.48 7.15 29.29
CA ALA A 129 -14.40 6.21 29.00
C ALA A 129 -13.39 6.23 30.15
N THR A 130 -13.15 5.07 30.76
CA THR A 130 -12.29 4.96 31.95
C THR A 130 -10.84 5.10 31.52
N SER A 131 -10.10 6.04 32.11
CA SER A 131 -8.84 6.52 31.56
C SER A 131 -7.67 5.55 31.77
N ALA A 132 -7.31 4.82 30.71
CA ALA A 132 -6.07 4.06 30.61
C ALA A 132 -5.07 4.82 29.71
N GLY A 133 -4.03 5.41 30.30
CA GLY A 133 -2.93 6.04 29.54
C GLY A 133 -3.28 7.37 28.86
N LYS A 134 -3.56 8.42 29.65
CA LYS A 134 -3.68 9.82 29.15
C LYS A 134 -2.32 10.39 28.73
N GLY A 135 -1.75 9.90 27.63
CA GLY A 135 -0.84 10.73 26.82
C GLY A 135 -1.63 11.89 26.22
N THR A 136 -1.02 13.05 26.09
CA THR A 136 -1.61 14.21 25.40
C THR A 136 -1.87 13.89 23.93
N ALA A 137 -2.66 14.73 23.25
CA ALA A 137 -2.84 14.60 21.81
C ALA A 137 -1.50 14.71 21.05
N VAL A 138 -0.56 15.53 21.56
CA VAL A 138 0.79 15.68 20.99
C VAL A 138 1.57 14.37 21.10
N ASP A 139 1.60 13.73 22.27
CA ASP A 139 2.30 12.45 22.48
C ASP A 139 1.78 11.36 21.54
N GLN A 140 0.47 11.33 21.31
CA GLN A 140 -0.18 10.37 20.40
C GLN A 140 0.18 10.63 18.93
N TRP A 141 0.36 11.89 18.53
CA TRP A 141 0.87 12.23 17.19
C TRP A 141 2.35 11.91 17.03
N LEU A 142 3.17 12.09 18.07
CA LEU A 142 4.60 11.70 18.04
C LEU A 142 4.77 10.18 17.89
N GLU A 143 3.95 9.37 18.57
CA GLU A 143 3.91 7.92 18.37
C GLU A 143 3.43 7.53 16.96
N LEU A 144 2.47 8.27 16.39
CA LEU A 144 2.01 8.06 15.02
C LEU A 144 3.14 8.38 14.03
N PHE A 145 3.90 9.45 14.27
CA PHE A 145 5.08 9.82 13.48
C PHE A 145 6.19 8.77 13.59
N ASP A 146 6.47 8.25 14.79
CA ASP A 146 7.36 7.09 14.97
C ASP A 146 6.90 5.85 14.17
N LEU A 147 5.58 5.62 14.04
CA LEU A 147 5.02 4.47 13.32
C LEU A 147 5.13 4.60 11.79
N VAL A 148 5.02 5.81 11.22
CA VAL A 148 4.98 6.03 9.75
C VAL A 148 6.33 6.41 9.12
N SER A 149 7.31 6.78 9.94
CA SER A 149 8.65 7.12 9.49
C SER A 149 9.39 5.89 8.96
N LYS A 150 10.27 6.08 7.98
CA LYS A 150 11.18 5.03 7.50
C LYS A 150 12.42 4.86 8.38
N GLU A 151 12.77 5.91 9.12
CA GLU A 151 13.93 5.98 10.02
C GLU A 151 13.47 6.40 11.41
N GLN A 152 14.22 6.09 12.46
CA GLN A 152 13.81 6.47 13.83
C GLN A 152 13.80 8.00 13.98
N VAL A 153 12.65 8.58 14.32
CA VAL A 153 12.51 10.02 14.49
C VAL A 153 13.44 10.49 15.62
N THR A 154 14.34 11.42 15.30
CA THR A 154 15.37 11.92 16.22
C THR A 154 14.76 12.76 17.35
N ALA A 155 15.49 12.93 18.46
CA ALA A 155 15.02 13.75 19.59
C ALA A 155 14.69 15.19 19.15
N ASP A 156 15.56 15.82 18.35
CA ASP A 156 15.37 17.17 17.83
C ASP A 156 14.15 17.28 16.91
N GLN A 157 13.87 16.25 16.10
CA GLN A 157 12.65 16.17 15.31
C GLN A 157 11.41 16.05 16.18
N LYS A 158 11.42 15.22 17.23
CA LYS A 158 10.28 15.12 18.17
C LYS A 158 10.01 16.44 18.88
N THR A 159 11.04 17.19 19.25
CA THR A 159 10.89 18.56 19.78
C THR A 159 10.24 19.49 18.75
N ARG A 160 10.77 19.58 17.52
CA ARG A 160 10.16 20.41 16.45
C ARG A 160 8.71 20.03 16.15
N TYR A 161 8.41 18.73 16.11
CA TYR A 161 7.06 18.23 15.84
C TYR A 161 6.12 18.53 17.01
N ALA A 162 6.59 18.40 18.27
CA ALA A 162 5.84 18.79 19.44
C ALA A 162 5.54 20.31 19.45
N GLU A 163 6.51 21.15 19.11
CA GLU A 163 6.34 22.61 19.00
C GLU A 163 5.30 22.97 17.93
N ALA A 164 5.40 22.40 16.73
CA ALA A 164 4.44 22.61 15.66
C ALA A 164 3.01 22.14 16.02
N LEU A 165 2.88 20.99 16.67
CA LEU A 165 1.59 20.47 17.15
C LEU A 165 0.99 21.32 18.28
N ASN A 166 1.82 21.82 19.21
CA ASN A 166 1.38 22.74 20.26
C ASN A 166 0.98 24.11 19.69
N HIS A 167 1.72 24.65 18.71
CA HIS A 167 1.30 25.84 17.96
C HIS A 167 -0.05 25.61 17.29
N LYS A 168 -0.19 24.52 16.53
CA LYS A 168 -1.44 24.16 15.83
C LYS A 168 -2.62 23.99 16.79
N LEU A 169 -2.42 23.48 18.01
CA LEU A 169 -3.44 23.40 19.06
C LEU A 169 -4.00 24.76 19.50
N THR A 170 -3.26 25.86 19.35
CA THR A 170 -3.77 27.22 19.63
C THR A 170 -4.58 27.84 18.47
N THR A 171 -4.47 27.26 17.27
CA THR A 171 -5.19 27.71 16.08
C THR A 171 -6.60 27.08 15.97
N PRO A 172 -7.49 27.60 15.10
CA PRO A 172 -8.75 26.92 14.77
C PRO A 172 -8.60 25.47 14.26
N ARG A 173 -7.41 25.10 13.74
CA ARG A 173 -7.09 23.73 13.29
C ARG A 173 -6.61 22.80 14.42
N GLY A 174 -6.55 23.28 15.67
CA GLY A 174 -6.20 22.46 16.86
C GLY A 174 -7.15 21.29 17.11
N VAL A 175 -8.35 21.33 16.53
CA VAL A 175 -9.30 20.20 16.51
C VAL A 175 -8.72 18.99 15.76
N GLU A 176 -7.97 19.18 14.67
CA GLU A 176 -7.31 18.09 13.93
C GLU A 176 -6.27 17.37 14.79
N VAL A 177 -5.52 18.14 15.60
CA VAL A 177 -4.53 17.58 16.52
C VAL A 177 -5.25 16.81 17.63
N SER A 178 -6.28 17.40 18.23
CA SER A 178 -7.04 16.82 19.35
C SER A 178 -7.77 15.52 18.99
N GLN A 179 -8.29 15.41 17.77
CA GLN A 179 -9.11 14.28 17.31
C GLN A 179 -8.40 12.92 17.27
N ILE A 180 -7.05 12.88 17.34
CA ILE A 180 -6.30 11.61 17.44
C ILE A 180 -6.73 10.77 18.65
N THR A 181 -7.16 11.42 19.73
CA THR A 181 -7.59 10.77 20.98
C THR A 181 -8.85 9.90 20.82
N GLU A 182 -9.61 10.09 19.73
CA GLU A 182 -10.81 9.32 19.41
C GLU A 182 -10.50 7.94 18.77
N PHE A 183 -9.29 7.73 18.24
CA PHE A 183 -8.93 6.47 17.55
C PHE A 183 -7.59 5.86 17.98
N TRP A 184 -6.59 6.68 18.33
CA TRP A 184 -5.24 6.17 18.59
C TRP A 184 -5.12 5.19 19.76
N PRO A 185 -5.89 5.32 20.87
CA PRO A 185 -5.87 4.30 21.93
C PRO A 185 -6.27 2.90 21.45
N GLU A 186 -7.17 2.78 20.48
CA GLU A 186 -7.55 1.47 19.90
C GLU A 186 -6.48 0.99 18.90
N VAL A 187 -5.98 1.86 18.02
CA VAL A 187 -4.86 1.55 17.11
C VAL A 187 -3.65 1.04 17.91
N ARG A 188 -3.22 1.78 18.93
CA ARG A 188 -2.12 1.42 19.83
C ARG A 188 -2.36 0.06 20.49
N GLY A 189 -3.61 -0.25 20.84
CA GLY A 189 -4.01 -1.55 21.38
C GLY A 189 -3.82 -2.70 20.40
N ARG A 190 -4.16 -2.50 19.12
CA ARG A 190 -4.00 -3.49 18.04
C ARG A 190 -2.54 -3.70 17.65
N ILE A 191 -1.83 -2.62 17.26
CA ILE A 191 -0.44 -2.68 16.77
C ILE A 191 0.57 -3.19 17.81
N LYS A 192 0.22 -3.14 19.11
CA LYS A 192 1.05 -3.72 20.18
C LYS A 192 0.98 -5.26 20.23
N ASN A 193 -0.10 -5.85 19.72
CA ASN A 193 -0.38 -7.28 19.82
C ASN A 193 -0.12 -8.02 18.51
N SER A 194 0.06 -7.31 17.38
CA SER A 194 0.31 -7.88 16.06
C SER A 194 1.24 -6.99 15.23
N GLU A 195 2.39 -7.53 14.82
CA GLU A 195 3.32 -6.86 13.89
C GLU A 195 2.70 -6.73 12.48
N ASP A 196 1.80 -7.63 12.08
CA ASP A 196 1.06 -7.52 10.81
C ASP A 196 0.10 -6.32 10.84
N GLU A 197 -0.64 -6.14 11.94
CA GLU A 197 -1.51 -4.96 12.11
C GLU A 197 -0.67 -3.69 12.19
N LYS A 198 0.45 -3.70 12.92
CA LYS A 198 1.41 -2.59 12.99
C LYS A 198 1.92 -2.19 11.60
N SER A 199 2.31 -3.16 10.76
CA SER A 199 2.73 -2.92 9.38
C SER A 199 1.59 -2.37 8.51
N ALA A 200 0.38 -2.93 8.62
CA ALA A 200 -0.79 -2.46 7.89
C ALA A 200 -1.22 -1.04 8.30
N PHE A 201 -1.23 -0.72 9.59
CA PHE A 201 -1.53 0.62 10.11
C PHE A 201 -0.42 1.63 9.77
N ALA A 202 0.86 1.25 9.84
CA ALA A 202 1.97 2.10 9.40
C ALA A 202 1.80 2.49 7.92
N ALA A 203 1.54 1.52 7.03
CA ALA A 203 1.27 1.78 5.62
C ALA A 203 0.01 2.66 5.42
N PHE A 204 -1.04 2.44 6.23
CA PHE A 204 -2.30 3.18 6.13
C PHE A 204 -2.16 4.64 6.56
N PHE A 205 -1.57 4.91 7.73
CA PHE A 205 -1.32 6.28 8.17
C PHE A 205 -0.30 6.99 7.28
N ARG A 206 0.73 6.29 6.78
CA ARG A 206 1.68 6.86 5.83
C ARG A 206 0.99 7.30 4.52
N ALA A 207 0.09 6.47 3.98
CA ALA A 207 -0.69 6.80 2.79
C ALA A 207 -1.69 7.95 3.05
N LEU A 208 -2.33 8.00 4.22
CA LEU A 208 -3.19 9.11 4.63
C LEU A 208 -2.42 10.43 4.76
N LEU A 209 -1.21 10.42 5.33
CA LEU A 209 -0.39 11.62 5.47
C LEU A 209 0.18 12.10 4.12
N ARG A 210 0.56 11.19 3.21
CA ARG A 210 0.85 11.53 1.80
C ARG A 210 -0.35 12.19 1.11
N PHE A 211 -1.57 11.71 1.38
CA PHE A 211 -2.80 12.31 0.85
C PHE A 211 -3.06 13.72 1.42
N VAL A 212 -2.82 13.94 2.72
CA VAL A 212 -2.88 15.28 3.35
C VAL A 212 -1.85 16.24 2.75
N LEU A 213 -0.60 15.79 2.56
CA LEU A 213 0.48 16.61 1.97
C LEU A 213 0.16 17.06 0.54
N LYS A 214 -0.63 16.29 -0.22
CA LYS A 214 -1.12 16.63 -1.57
C LYS A 214 -2.40 17.46 -1.57
N SER A 215 -2.97 17.77 -0.41
CA SER A 215 -4.21 18.55 -0.30
C SER A 215 -3.95 20.06 -0.43
N LYS A 216 -4.90 20.79 -1.04
CA LYS A 216 -4.83 22.26 -1.16
C LYS A 216 -5.07 23.01 0.17
N THR A 217 -5.20 22.29 1.28
CA THR A 217 -5.55 22.79 2.62
C THR A 217 -4.44 22.57 3.65
N VAL A 218 -3.31 21.99 3.24
CA VAL A 218 -2.11 21.87 4.07
C VAL A 218 -1.49 23.25 4.32
N THR A 219 -1.06 23.54 5.55
CA THR A 219 -0.28 24.76 5.87
C THR A 219 1.21 24.54 5.62
N GLU A 220 1.99 25.61 5.59
CA GLU A 220 3.45 25.54 5.43
C GLU A 220 4.12 24.75 6.58
N ASP A 221 3.69 24.98 7.83
CA ASP A 221 4.06 24.18 9.01
C ASP A 221 3.79 22.68 8.81
N ASP A 222 2.56 22.32 8.46
CA ASP A 222 2.15 20.91 8.23
C ASP A 222 2.96 20.30 7.07
N SER A 223 3.14 21.05 5.98
CA SER A 223 3.87 20.62 4.79
C SER A 223 5.34 20.35 5.10
N THR A 224 5.96 21.20 5.91
CA THR A 224 7.37 21.05 6.35
C THR A 224 7.53 19.81 7.22
N VAL A 225 6.70 19.66 8.25
CA VAL A 225 6.72 18.49 9.15
C VAL A 225 6.48 17.19 8.38
N LEU A 226 5.47 17.15 7.51
CA LEU A 226 5.15 15.95 6.73
C LEU A 226 6.18 15.64 5.63
N SER A 227 6.84 16.66 5.05
CA SER A 227 7.90 16.44 4.07
C SER A 227 9.19 15.90 4.71
N GLU A 228 9.54 16.37 5.90
CA GLU A 228 10.65 15.81 6.68
C GLU A 228 10.34 14.36 7.10
N LEU A 229 9.17 14.13 7.71
CA LEU A 229 8.75 12.83 8.25
C LEU A 229 8.58 11.74 7.17
N LEU A 230 7.98 12.08 6.04
CA LEU A 230 7.69 11.11 4.97
C LEU A 230 8.87 10.96 3.99
N GLY A 231 9.81 11.91 4.00
CA GLY A 231 10.89 12.01 3.01
C GLY A 231 10.39 12.33 1.60
N PRO A 232 11.31 12.51 0.62
CA PRO A 232 10.96 12.81 -0.76
C PRO A 232 10.04 11.74 -1.36
N GLU A 233 9.07 12.17 -2.16
CA GLU A 233 8.20 11.25 -2.88
C GLU A 233 8.91 10.75 -4.16
N ARG A 234 9.17 9.44 -4.23
CA ARG A 234 9.82 8.83 -5.39
C ARG A 234 8.78 8.58 -6.49
N ILE A 235 8.93 9.29 -7.60
CA ILE A 235 8.04 9.23 -8.77
C ILE A 235 8.51 8.09 -9.69
N SER A 236 7.61 7.16 -10.00
CA SER A 236 7.84 6.07 -10.98
C SER A 236 7.46 6.49 -12.40
N VAL A 237 6.37 7.25 -12.56
CA VAL A 237 5.96 7.84 -13.84
C VAL A 237 5.42 9.26 -13.61
N PRO A 238 5.95 10.29 -14.30
CA PRO A 238 5.44 11.66 -14.19
C PRO A 238 4.05 11.81 -14.82
N GLY A 239 3.23 12.68 -14.25
CA GLY A 239 1.87 12.98 -14.70
C GLY A 239 1.09 13.77 -13.65
N ASP A 240 -0.21 13.99 -13.86
CA ASP A 240 -1.12 14.59 -12.88
C ASP A 240 -2.32 13.65 -12.62
N PRO A 241 -2.46 13.07 -11.40
CA PRO A 241 -1.44 12.98 -10.35
C PRO A 241 -0.34 11.95 -10.73
N PRO A 242 0.93 12.15 -10.35
CA PRO A 242 2.03 11.27 -10.75
C PRO A 242 1.90 9.87 -10.12
N LEU A 243 2.39 8.85 -10.83
CA LEU A 243 2.51 7.50 -10.27
C LEU A 243 3.76 7.41 -9.39
N THR A 244 3.59 7.02 -8.14
CA THR A 244 4.66 6.95 -7.14
C THR A 244 5.15 5.51 -6.93
N GLU A 245 6.38 5.36 -6.46
CA GLU A 245 6.95 4.07 -6.05
C GLU A 245 6.06 3.41 -4.98
N GLU A 246 5.64 4.17 -3.96
CA GLU A 246 4.77 3.67 -2.87
C GLU A 246 3.42 3.10 -3.38
N SER A 247 2.92 3.56 -4.54
CA SER A 247 1.71 3.01 -5.19
C SER A 247 2.01 1.86 -6.15
N VAL A 248 3.21 1.81 -6.75
CA VAL A 248 3.70 0.64 -7.52
C VAL A 248 3.97 -0.54 -6.58
N ASP A 249 4.65 -0.32 -5.47
CA ASP A 249 4.91 -1.31 -4.42
C ASP A 249 3.61 -1.90 -3.88
N ALA A 250 2.59 -1.05 -3.67
CA ALA A 250 1.26 -1.50 -3.22
C ALA A 250 0.58 -2.44 -4.23
N TYR A 251 0.71 -2.21 -5.53
CA TYR A 251 0.23 -3.13 -6.56
C TYR A 251 1.06 -4.43 -6.64
N GLY A 252 2.37 -4.36 -6.35
CA GLY A 252 3.24 -5.53 -6.21
C GLY A 252 2.82 -6.41 -5.03
N ASP A 253 2.75 -5.83 -3.83
CA ASP A 253 2.24 -6.46 -2.60
C ASP A 253 0.86 -7.10 -2.83
N MET A 254 -0.06 -6.36 -3.47
CA MET A 254 -1.41 -6.86 -3.80
C MET A 254 -1.33 -8.08 -4.72
N THR A 255 -0.51 -8.05 -5.77
CA THR A 255 -0.36 -9.18 -6.71
C THR A 255 0.21 -10.40 -6.00
N CYS A 256 1.26 -10.23 -5.18
CA CYS A 256 1.85 -11.31 -4.38
C CYS A 256 0.84 -11.94 -3.40
N PHE A 257 0.13 -11.10 -2.63
CA PHE A 257 -0.91 -11.55 -1.71
C PHE A 257 -2.03 -12.32 -2.43
N MET A 258 -2.57 -11.78 -3.53
CA MET A 258 -3.67 -12.41 -4.26
C MET A 258 -3.25 -13.76 -4.87
N TYR A 259 -1.99 -13.87 -5.31
CA TYR A 259 -1.43 -15.14 -5.78
C TYR A 259 -1.29 -16.17 -4.64
N GLU A 260 -0.79 -15.77 -3.47
CA GLU A 260 -0.64 -16.66 -2.31
C GLU A 260 -1.99 -17.18 -1.81
N GLN A 261 -3.01 -16.31 -1.73
CA GLN A 261 -4.37 -16.72 -1.35
C GLN A 261 -4.99 -17.69 -2.37
N ALA A 262 -4.66 -17.57 -3.66
CA ALA A 262 -5.08 -18.51 -4.70
C ALA A 262 -4.24 -19.80 -4.74
N HIS A 263 -2.99 -19.76 -4.27
CA HIS A 263 -2.04 -20.87 -4.33
C HIS A 263 -1.33 -21.08 -2.98
N PRO A 264 -2.02 -21.59 -1.94
CA PRO A 264 -1.45 -21.77 -0.61
C PRO A 264 -0.12 -22.53 -0.62
N GLY A 265 0.90 -21.96 0.01
CA GLY A 265 2.27 -22.50 0.04
C GLY A 265 3.12 -22.18 -1.20
N LYS A 266 2.65 -21.36 -2.13
CA LYS A 266 3.46 -20.77 -3.22
C LYS A 266 3.51 -19.25 -3.07
N THR A 267 4.69 -18.68 -3.28
CA THR A 267 4.88 -17.23 -3.39
C THR A 267 5.48 -16.87 -4.74
N ILE A 268 5.17 -15.66 -5.20
CA ILE A 268 5.78 -14.99 -6.36
C ILE A 268 6.60 -13.77 -5.93
N ASP A 269 6.84 -13.59 -4.62
CA ASP A 269 7.57 -12.44 -4.09
C ASP A 269 9.09 -12.59 -4.27
N ALA A 270 9.53 -12.38 -5.51
CA ALA A 270 10.92 -12.30 -5.93
C ALA A 270 11.21 -10.92 -6.53
N MET A 271 12.44 -10.44 -6.41
CA MET A 271 12.83 -9.10 -6.90
C MET A 271 12.61 -8.94 -8.42
N ASP A 272 12.82 -10.00 -9.20
CA ASP A 272 12.57 -9.99 -10.64
C ASP A 272 11.07 -9.81 -10.94
N ASN A 273 10.21 -10.49 -10.18
CA ASN A 273 8.75 -10.37 -10.31
C ASN A 273 8.27 -8.97 -9.90
N ARG A 274 8.78 -8.41 -8.78
CA ARG A 274 8.51 -7.00 -8.40
C ARG A 274 8.93 -6.03 -9.51
N THR A 275 10.07 -6.26 -10.14
CA THR A 275 10.56 -5.47 -11.29
C THR A 275 9.63 -5.58 -12.51
N VAL A 276 9.16 -6.79 -12.84
CA VAL A 276 8.18 -7.03 -13.91
C VAL A 276 6.86 -6.31 -13.60
N PHE A 277 6.33 -6.43 -12.37
CA PHE A 277 5.11 -5.73 -11.97
C PHE A 277 5.25 -4.22 -12.11
N ALA A 278 6.36 -3.64 -11.63
CA ALA A 278 6.63 -2.21 -11.77
C ALA A 278 6.55 -1.73 -13.24
N SER A 279 7.13 -2.49 -14.17
CA SER A 279 7.05 -2.18 -15.61
C SER A 279 5.63 -2.25 -16.17
N VAL A 280 4.82 -3.24 -15.73
CA VAL A 280 3.44 -3.43 -16.17
C VAL A 280 2.52 -2.34 -15.60
N ILE A 281 2.67 -1.99 -14.32
CA ILE A 281 1.89 -0.95 -13.64
C ILE A 281 2.20 0.42 -14.26
N ALA A 282 3.48 0.73 -14.48
CA ALA A 282 3.92 1.97 -15.14
C ALA A 282 3.29 2.12 -16.54
N ARG A 283 3.36 1.06 -17.36
CA ARG A 283 2.68 1.00 -18.67
C ARG A 283 1.17 1.19 -18.54
N LYS A 284 0.50 0.48 -17.63
CA LYS A 284 -0.96 0.58 -17.45
C LYS A 284 -1.42 1.95 -16.98
N TYR A 285 -0.61 2.66 -16.19
CA TYR A 285 -0.86 4.04 -15.80
C TYR A 285 -0.72 5.02 -17.00
N SER A 286 0.27 4.80 -17.88
CA SER A 286 0.42 5.57 -19.12
C SER A 286 -0.73 5.30 -20.12
N GLU A 287 -1.16 4.04 -20.23
CA GLU A 287 -2.29 3.57 -21.05
C GLU A 287 -3.68 3.90 -20.46
N ALA A 288 -3.76 4.40 -19.22
CA ALA A 288 -5.03 4.56 -18.50
C ALA A 288 -5.99 5.54 -19.21
N PRO A 289 -7.23 5.12 -19.52
CA PRO A 289 -8.09 5.83 -20.48
C PRO A 289 -8.73 7.11 -19.92
N THR A 290 -8.76 7.30 -18.59
CA THR A 290 -9.25 8.53 -17.96
C THR A 290 -8.35 8.99 -16.81
N ASP A 291 -8.38 10.29 -16.51
CA ASP A 291 -7.65 10.87 -15.37
C ASP A 291 -8.21 10.37 -14.02
N LYS A 292 -9.46 9.89 -14.00
CA LYS A 292 -10.04 9.20 -12.84
C LYS A 292 -9.32 7.88 -12.56
N ASP A 293 -9.00 7.13 -13.61
CA ASP A 293 -8.29 5.85 -13.49
C ASP A 293 -6.81 6.09 -13.12
N LYS A 294 -6.15 7.08 -13.74
CA LYS A 294 -4.81 7.54 -13.31
C LYS A 294 -4.77 7.96 -11.85
N ARG A 295 -5.78 8.70 -11.39
CA ARG A 295 -5.92 9.10 -9.98
C ARG A 295 -6.20 7.91 -9.05
N ALA A 296 -6.95 6.91 -9.49
CA ALA A 296 -7.16 5.68 -8.73
C ALA A 296 -5.86 4.88 -8.58
N MET A 297 -5.07 4.75 -9.66
CA MET A 297 -3.76 4.09 -9.64
C MET A 297 -2.74 4.86 -8.78
N ALA A 298 -2.65 6.18 -8.92
CA ALA A 298 -1.71 7.01 -8.17
C ALA A 298 -1.98 7.00 -6.65
N ASN A 299 -3.23 6.80 -6.22
CA ASN A 299 -3.63 6.70 -4.81
C ASN A 299 -3.86 5.25 -4.36
N PHE A 300 -3.42 4.25 -5.13
CA PHE A 300 -3.71 2.84 -4.84
C PHE A 300 -3.13 2.37 -3.49
N SER A 301 -1.99 2.92 -3.06
CA SER A 301 -1.40 2.65 -1.75
C SER A 301 -2.35 2.90 -0.56
N LEU A 302 -3.23 3.91 -0.65
CA LEU A 302 -4.25 4.17 0.38
C LEU A 302 -5.38 3.13 0.34
N SER A 303 -5.81 2.73 -0.85
CA SER A 303 -6.83 1.67 -1.03
C SER A 303 -6.33 0.30 -0.55
N TRP A 304 -5.07 -0.03 -0.86
CA TRP A 304 -4.44 -1.28 -0.48
C TRP A 304 -4.14 -1.38 1.02
N SER A 305 -3.56 -0.34 1.63
CA SER A 305 -3.32 -0.31 3.08
C SER A 305 -4.62 -0.37 3.90
N LYS A 306 -5.67 0.33 3.46
CA LYS A 306 -7.04 0.20 4.02
C LYS A 306 -7.57 -1.24 3.91
N PHE A 307 -7.35 -1.92 2.78
CA PHE A 307 -7.68 -3.34 2.64
C PHE A 307 -6.89 -4.20 3.62
N LYS A 308 -5.56 -4.02 3.75
CA LYS A 308 -4.72 -4.79 4.68
C LYS A 308 -5.22 -4.69 6.14
N VAL A 309 -5.57 -3.49 6.62
CA VAL A 309 -6.16 -3.33 7.98
C VAL A 309 -7.53 -4.02 8.09
N THR A 310 -8.42 -3.83 7.09
CA THR A 310 -9.76 -4.46 7.09
C THR A 310 -9.66 -5.99 7.08
N TRP A 311 -8.72 -6.54 6.29
CA TRP A 311 -8.47 -7.98 6.20
C TRP A 311 -8.03 -8.59 7.53
N LEU A 312 -7.09 -7.94 8.22
CA LEU A 312 -6.56 -8.45 9.49
C LEU A 312 -7.65 -8.48 10.58
N SER A 313 -8.48 -7.44 10.65
CA SER A 313 -9.62 -7.38 11.59
C SER A 313 -10.82 -8.27 11.22
N ALA A 314 -10.93 -8.70 9.96
CA ALA A 314 -12.02 -9.57 9.48
C ALA A 314 -11.83 -11.04 9.94
N ASN A 315 -12.96 -11.72 10.18
CA ASN A 315 -12.98 -13.18 10.39
C ASN A 315 -12.83 -13.94 9.05
N GLU A 316 -12.66 -15.26 9.10
CA GLU A 316 -12.41 -16.10 7.91
C GLU A 316 -13.50 -16.00 6.82
N SER A 317 -14.77 -15.93 7.21
CA SER A 317 -15.90 -15.78 6.27
C SER A 317 -15.88 -14.42 5.57
N ASP A 318 -15.59 -13.36 6.33
CA ASP A 318 -15.51 -12.00 5.80
C ASP A 318 -14.23 -11.79 4.98
N ARG A 319 -13.11 -12.42 5.36
CA ARG A 319 -11.88 -12.48 4.52
C ARG A 319 -12.17 -13.14 3.18
N LYS A 320 -12.86 -14.28 3.15
CA LYS A 320 -13.25 -14.93 1.89
C LYS A 320 -14.11 -14.02 1.00
N GLN A 321 -15.08 -13.33 1.60
CA GLN A 321 -15.91 -12.35 0.87
C GLN A 321 -15.11 -11.14 0.38
N LEU A 322 -14.19 -10.60 1.18
CA LEU A 322 -13.27 -9.53 0.80
C LEU A 322 -12.39 -9.94 -0.38
N PHE A 323 -11.84 -11.15 -0.36
CA PHE A 323 -11.03 -11.69 -1.46
C PHE A 323 -11.85 -11.81 -2.76
N GLU A 324 -13.05 -12.39 -2.69
CA GLU A 324 -13.95 -12.53 -3.84
C GLU A 324 -14.38 -11.16 -4.40
N GLN A 325 -14.73 -10.21 -3.53
CA GLN A 325 -15.11 -8.86 -3.93
C GLN A 325 -13.94 -8.12 -4.59
N TYR A 326 -12.75 -8.19 -4.01
CA TYR A 326 -11.56 -7.50 -4.51
C TYR A 326 -11.08 -8.07 -5.85
N THR A 327 -11.01 -9.39 -5.99
CA THR A 327 -10.64 -10.06 -7.26
C THR A 327 -11.65 -9.82 -8.38
N MET A 328 -12.93 -9.63 -8.05
CA MET A 328 -13.96 -9.21 -9.01
C MET A 328 -14.01 -7.68 -9.28
N GLY A 329 -13.11 -6.89 -8.68
CA GLY A 329 -13.11 -5.42 -8.81
C GLY A 329 -14.33 -4.72 -8.18
N LYS A 330 -15.08 -5.43 -7.31
CA LYS A 330 -16.28 -4.96 -6.62
C LYS A 330 -15.90 -4.20 -5.35
N PRO A 331 -16.75 -3.28 -4.87
CA PRO A 331 -16.54 -2.67 -3.55
C PRO A 331 -16.71 -3.75 -2.47
N PRO A 332 -16.02 -3.62 -1.32
CA PRO A 332 -16.36 -4.39 -0.13
C PRO A 332 -17.84 -4.23 0.20
N SER A 333 -18.48 -5.30 0.69
CA SER A 333 -19.86 -5.25 1.17
C SER A 333 -20.05 -4.11 2.18
N SER A 334 -21.26 -3.54 2.23
CA SER A 334 -21.64 -2.53 3.23
C SER A 334 -21.46 -2.99 4.67
N ASP A 335 -21.36 -4.30 4.88
CA ASP A 335 -21.46 -4.96 6.17
C ASP A 335 -20.06 -5.34 6.71
N ILE A 336 -19.08 -5.53 5.80
CA ILE A 336 -17.68 -5.78 6.16
C ILE A 336 -16.95 -4.44 6.27
N LYS A 337 -17.07 -3.82 7.44
CA LYS A 337 -16.41 -2.55 7.77
C LYS A 337 -15.75 -2.63 9.14
N ASP A 338 -14.47 -2.30 9.18
CA ASP A 338 -13.81 -2.01 10.45
C ASP A 338 -14.34 -0.66 10.99
N PRO A 339 -14.96 -0.63 12.20
CA PRO A 339 -15.41 0.62 12.80
C PRO A 339 -14.24 1.56 13.09
N LEU A 340 -13.05 1.05 13.41
CA LEU A 340 -11.87 1.88 13.71
C LEU A 340 -11.38 2.62 12.47
N ILE A 341 -11.36 1.98 11.29
CA ILE A 341 -11.06 2.66 10.02
C ILE A 341 -12.07 3.80 9.77
N THR A 342 -13.34 3.57 10.10
CA THR A 342 -14.39 4.59 9.97
C THR A 342 -14.16 5.77 10.93
N THR A 343 -13.78 5.49 12.19
CA THR A 343 -13.41 6.51 13.19
C THR A 343 -12.14 7.28 12.79
N ILE A 344 -11.12 6.60 12.26
CA ILE A 344 -9.90 7.22 11.71
C ILE A 344 -10.28 8.20 10.59
N PHE A 345 -11.01 7.76 9.57
CA PHE A 345 -11.46 8.64 8.48
C PHE A 345 -12.32 9.80 8.98
N ALA A 346 -13.13 9.61 10.03
CA ALA A 346 -13.98 10.64 10.62
C ALA A 346 -13.18 11.73 11.37
N ASN A 347 -12.07 11.38 12.01
CA ASN A 347 -11.43 12.16 13.08
C ASN A 347 -9.94 12.45 12.80
N GLY A 348 -9.58 12.90 11.60
CA GLY A 348 -8.19 13.29 11.31
C GLY A 348 -8.06 14.27 10.15
N PRO A 349 -6.84 14.82 9.93
CA PRO A 349 -6.58 15.90 8.96
C PRO A 349 -6.82 15.51 7.49
N TRP A 350 -6.92 14.22 7.19
CA TRP A 350 -7.32 13.67 5.89
C TRP A 350 -8.81 13.80 5.60
N HIS A 351 -9.66 14.13 6.58
CA HIS A 351 -11.09 14.33 6.33
C HIS A 351 -11.33 15.66 5.58
N PRO A 352 -11.96 15.66 4.39
CA PRO A 352 -12.35 16.88 3.69
C PRO A 352 -13.54 17.55 4.41
N LYS A 353 -13.26 18.30 5.49
CA LYS A 353 -14.24 18.85 6.43
C LYS A 353 -14.36 20.37 6.27
N LEU A 354 -15.03 20.77 5.18
CA LEU A 354 -15.73 22.06 5.01
C LEU A 354 -14.91 23.35 5.28
N ASN A 355 -14.38 23.93 4.21
CA ASN A 355 -14.68 25.33 3.89
C ASN A 355 -15.90 25.34 2.97
#